data_AF-A0A816J8N2-F1
#
_entry.id   AF-A0A816J8N2-F1
#
_cell.length_a   1.000
_cell.length_b   1.000
_cell.length_c   1.000
_cell.angle_alpha   90.00
_cell.angle_beta   90.00
_cell.angle_gamma   90.00
#
_symmetry.space_group_name_H-M   'P 1'
#
loop_
_entity.id
_entity.type
_entity.pdbx_description
1 polymer ?
#
loop_
_entity_poly.entity_id
_entity_poly.type
_entity_poly.pdbx_seq_one_letter_code
_entity_poly.pdbx_strand_id
1 'polypeptide(L)'
;MEPFLYMVPYLLVECASSYEQRAQYSLEPFTYERPTNIPPARAGDCGVYTLKYIELKKYFAKVNGKTMRDKMAVDIFQELPDAHEFETKDNDANLGAYKG
;
A
#
# COMPACT_ATOMS: atom_id res chain seq x y z
N MET A 1 6.57 -13.07 7.42
CA MET A 1 6.41 -11.86 8.25
C MET A 1 7.65 -11.59 9.08
N GLU A 2 8.25 -12.61 9.72
CA GLU A 2 9.47 -12.48 10.53
C GLU A 2 10.50 -11.46 10.02
N PRO A 3 10.98 -11.49 8.75
CA PRO A 3 11.97 -10.51 8.31
C PRO A 3 11.52 -9.06 8.49
N PHE A 4 10.25 -8.76 8.21
CA PHE A 4 9.70 -7.41 8.38
C PHE A 4 9.63 -6.97 9.83
N LEU A 5 9.37 -7.89 10.77
CA LEU A 5 9.30 -7.56 12.20
C LEU A 5 10.63 -7.03 12.73
N TYR A 6 11.72 -7.60 12.22
CA TYR A 6 13.08 -7.17 12.53
C TYR A 6 13.50 -5.96 11.70
N MET A 7 13.11 -5.85 10.44
CA MET A 7 13.59 -4.78 9.55
C MET A 7 12.89 -3.43 9.78
N VAL A 8 11.59 -3.42 10.09
CA VAL A 8 10.81 -2.18 10.26
C VAL A 8 11.42 -1.22 11.30
N PRO A 9 11.84 -1.66 12.51
CA PRO A 9 12.53 -0.79 13.47
C PRO A 9 13.75 -0.07 12.89
N TYR A 10 14.60 -0.79 12.15
CA TYR A 10 15.79 -0.20 11.53
C TYR A 10 15.42 0.77 10.41
N LEU A 11 14.40 0.44 9.61
CA LEU A 11 13.91 1.35 8.56
C LEU A 11 13.37 2.65 9.17
N LEU A 12 12.64 2.60 10.28
CA LEU A 12 12.15 3.79 10.96
C LEU A 12 13.28 4.68 11.48
N VAL A 13 14.34 4.08 12.02
CA VAL A 13 15.55 4.81 12.47
C VAL A 13 16.28 5.43 11.28
N GLU A 14 16.41 4.72 10.16
CA GLU A 14 17.12 5.21 8.98
C GLU A 14 16.33 6.34 8.28
N CYS A 15 15.00 6.26 8.24
CA CYS A 15 14.15 7.30 7.67
C CYS A 15 13.97 8.53 8.56
N ALA A 16 14.40 8.48 9.82
CA ALA A 16 14.28 9.60 10.74
C ALA A 16 15.17 10.77 10.31
N SER A 17 14.60 11.98 10.29
CA SER A 17 15.29 13.17 9.77
C SER A 17 16.28 13.79 10.77
N SER A 18 16.22 13.40 12.05
CA SER A 18 17.11 13.92 13.09
C SER A 18 17.53 12.86 14.12
N TYR A 19 18.63 13.12 14.82
CA TYR A 19 19.10 12.27 15.91
C TYR A 19 18.09 12.16 17.06
N GLU A 20 17.40 13.25 17.37
CA GLU A 20 16.35 13.28 18.41
C GLU A 20 15.18 12.37 18.05
N GLN A 21 14.77 12.32 16.77
CA GLN A 21 13.75 11.40 16.30
C GLN A 21 14.25 9.95 16.32
N ARG A 22 15.53 9.70 15.98
CA ARG A 22 16.13 8.36 16.05
C ARG A 22 16.09 7.80 17.47
N ALA A 23 16.36 8.64 18.48
CA ALA A 23 16.33 8.25 19.88
C ALA A 23 14.93 7.84 20.40
N GLN A 24 13.86 8.17 19.67
CA GLN A 24 12.49 7.80 20.03
C GLN A 24 12.10 6.38 19.57
N TYR A 25 12.84 5.80 18.62
CA TYR A 25 12.51 4.48 18.07
C TYR A 25 13.28 3.36 18.81
N SER A 26 12.56 2.34 19.25
CA SER A 26 13.16 1.09 19.72
C SER A 26 13.64 0.25 18.54
N LEU A 27 14.73 -0.51 18.71
CA LEU A 27 15.18 -1.54 17.77
C LEU A 27 14.63 -2.93 18.10
N GLU A 28 13.78 -3.04 19.13
CA GLU A 28 13.11 -4.29 19.44
C GLU A 28 12.19 -4.72 18.28
N PRO A 29 12.13 -6.03 17.96
CA PRO A 29 11.26 -6.52 16.90
C PRO A 29 9.79 -6.21 17.19
N PHE A 30 9.05 -5.78 16.17
CA PHE A 30 7.61 -5.56 16.31
C PHE A 30 6.84 -6.87 16.44
N THR A 31 5.70 -6.82 17.14
CA THR A 31 4.71 -7.90 17.11
C THR A 31 3.80 -7.77 15.88
N TYR A 32 3.29 -8.89 15.39
CA TYR A 32 2.30 -8.91 14.31
C TYR A 32 1.04 -9.66 14.72
N GLU A 33 -0.10 -9.08 14.36
CA GLU A 33 -1.40 -9.72 14.44
C GLU A 33 -1.99 -9.83 13.04
N ARG A 34 -2.49 -11.02 12.69
CA ARG A 34 -3.28 -11.24 11.47
C ARG A 34 -4.75 -11.17 11.82
N PRO A 35 -5.52 -10.18 11.33
CA PRO A 35 -6.95 -10.18 11.53
C PRO A 35 -7.60 -11.37 10.81
N THR A 36 -8.49 -12.07 11.50
CA THR A 36 -9.18 -13.28 10.99
C THR A 36 -10.48 -12.99 10.26
N ASN A 37 -10.97 -11.75 10.36
CA ASN A 37 -12.23 -11.29 9.77
C ASN A 37 -12.06 -10.72 8.34
N ILE A 38 -10.88 -10.85 7.72
CA ILE A 38 -10.65 -10.35 6.36
C ILE A 38 -11.07 -11.43 5.36
N PRO A 39 -12.05 -11.15 4.49
CA PRO A 39 -12.43 -12.09 3.45
C PRO A 39 -11.30 -12.25 2.43
N PRO A 40 -11.10 -13.46 1.87
CA PRO A 40 -10.10 -13.67 0.83
C PRO A 40 -10.41 -12.82 -0.41
N ALA A 41 -9.39 -12.16 -0.95
CA ALA A 41 -9.49 -11.40 -2.19
C ALA A 41 -9.50 -12.34 -3.40
N ARG A 42 -10.22 -11.97 -4.46
CA ARG A 42 -10.12 -12.66 -5.76
C ARG A 42 -8.81 -12.28 -6.46
N ALA A 43 -8.39 -13.08 -7.43
CA ALA A 43 -7.30 -12.71 -8.32
C ALA A 43 -7.60 -11.36 -9.00
N GLY A 44 -6.65 -10.43 -8.94
CA GLY A 44 -6.81 -9.04 -9.41
C GLY A 44 -7.34 -8.05 -8.38
N ASP A 45 -7.84 -8.51 -7.22
CA ASP A 45 -8.43 -7.63 -6.20
C ASP A 45 -7.43 -7.24 -5.09
N CYS A 46 -6.21 -7.79 -5.09
CA CYS A 46 -5.25 -7.61 -3.98
C CYS A 46 -4.94 -6.14 -3.68
N GLY A 47 -4.75 -5.29 -4.70
CA GLY A 47 -4.45 -3.86 -4.49
C GLY A 47 -5.59 -3.11 -3.79
N VAL A 48 -6.82 -3.34 -4.23
CA VAL A 48 -8.03 -2.71 -3.67
C VAL A 48 -8.26 -3.16 -2.23
N TYR A 49 -8.05 -4.45 -1.95
CA TYR A 49 -8.13 -4.98 -0.59
C TYR A 49 -7.04 -4.42 0.33
N THR A 50 -5.81 -4.26 -0.17
CA THR A 50 -4.71 -3.62 0.58
C THR A 50 -5.05 -2.17 0.92
N LEU A 51 -5.54 -1.40 -0.05
CA LEU A 51 -5.92 0.00 0.20
C LEU A 51 -7.10 0.08 1.17
N LYS A 52 -8.07 -0.82 1.05
CA LYS A 52 -9.18 -0.91 2.01
C LYS A 52 -8.72 -1.28 3.42
N TYR A 53 -7.68 -2.11 3.53
CA TYR A 53 -7.06 -2.47 4.81
C TYR A 53 -6.38 -1.27 5.49
N ILE A 54 -5.69 -0.45 4.70
CA ILE A 54 -5.03 0.77 5.17
C ILE A 54 -6.08 1.81 5.63
N GLU A 55 -7.16 1.97 4.86
CA GLU A 55 -8.27 2.87 5.18
C GLU A 55 -9.03 2.42 6.45
N LEU A 56 -9.32 1.11 6.57
CA LEU A 56 -10.15 0.54 7.64
C LEU A 56 -9.34 -0.38 8.55
N LYS A 57 -8.86 0.16 9.68
CA LYS A 57 -8.08 -0.60 10.68
C LYS A 57 -8.76 -1.84 11.28
N LYS A 58 -10.08 -2.03 11.17
CA LYS A 58 -10.80 -3.09 11.93
C LYS A 58 -11.96 -3.82 11.25
N TYR A 59 -12.65 -3.27 10.25
CA TYR A 59 -13.89 -3.86 9.76
C TYR A 59 -13.92 -4.02 8.24
N PHE A 60 -13.77 -5.27 7.80
CA PHE A 60 -14.20 -5.71 6.49
C PHE A 60 -15.64 -6.22 6.63
N ALA A 61 -16.61 -5.32 6.43
CA ALA A 61 -17.93 -5.79 6.00
C ALA A 61 -17.74 -6.65 4.73
N LYS A 62 -18.72 -7.49 4.38
CA LYS A 62 -18.67 -8.28 3.14
C LYS A 62 -18.78 -7.36 1.92
N VAL A 63 -17.73 -6.62 1.61
CA VAL A 63 -17.68 -5.64 0.54
C VAL A 63 -17.37 -6.38 -0.76
N ASN A 64 -18.12 -6.07 -1.81
CA ASN A 64 -17.89 -6.61 -3.14
C ASN A 64 -16.66 -5.95 -3.76
N GLY A 65 -15.69 -6.74 -4.23
CA GLY A 65 -14.49 -6.24 -4.92
C GLY A 65 -14.79 -5.26 -6.06
N LYS A 66 -15.87 -5.51 -6.81
CA LYS A 66 -16.34 -4.60 -7.86
C LYS A 66 -16.72 -3.23 -7.30
N THR A 67 -17.59 -3.19 -6.30
CA THR A 67 -18.05 -1.92 -5.69
C THR A 67 -16.90 -1.14 -5.08
N MET A 68 -15.92 -1.82 -4.49
CA MET A 68 -14.71 -1.15 -3.99
C MET A 68 -13.90 -0.53 -5.12
N ARG A 69 -13.68 -1.25 -6.23
CA ARG A 69 -13.01 -0.69 -7.41
C ARG A 69 -13.74 0.49 -8.01
N ASP A 70 -15.04 0.35 -8.24
CA ASP A 70 -15.85 1.41 -8.86
C ASP A 70 -15.82 2.67 -7.99
N LYS A 71 -15.97 2.53 -6.67
CA LYS A 71 -15.87 3.65 -5.74
C LYS A 71 -14.49 4.30 -5.77
N MET A 72 -13.43 3.52 -5.65
CA MET A 72 -12.07 4.06 -5.67
C MET A 72 -11.73 4.77 -6.98
N ALA A 73 -12.20 4.25 -8.11
CA ALA A 73 -12.04 4.92 -9.40
C ALA A 73 -12.73 6.30 -9.40
N VAL A 74 -13.99 6.37 -8.90
CA VAL A 74 -14.70 7.65 -8.77
C VAL A 74 -13.94 8.62 -7.86
N ASP A 75 -13.51 8.17 -6.68
CA ASP A 75 -12.78 9.00 -5.72
C ASP A 75 -11.49 9.55 -6.37
N ILE A 76 -10.73 8.71 -7.09
CA ILE A 76 -9.51 9.14 -7.81
C ILE A 76 -9.83 10.18 -8.90
N PHE A 77 -10.85 9.97 -9.73
CA PHE A 77 -11.21 10.93 -10.79
C PHE A 77 -11.76 12.25 -10.24
N GLN A 78 -12.35 12.24 -9.04
CA GLN A 78 -12.79 13.47 -8.38
C GLN A 78 -11.62 14.23 -7.74
N GLU A 79 -10.69 13.53 -7.10
CA GLU A 79 -9.50 14.13 -6.49
C GLU A 79 -8.50 14.61 -7.55
N LEU A 80 -8.38 13.87 -8.66
CA LEU A 80 -7.43 14.10 -9.74
C LEU A 80 -8.14 14.11 -11.11
N PRO A 81 -8.94 15.15 -11.42
CA PRO A 81 -9.75 15.20 -12.64
C PRO A 81 -8.90 15.05 -13.92
N ASP A 82 -7.71 15.63 -13.91
CA ASP A 82 -6.82 15.67 -15.07
C ASP A 82 -5.76 14.56 -15.04
N ALA A 83 -5.80 13.63 -14.07
CA ALA A 83 -4.83 12.52 -13.95
C ALA A 83 -4.73 11.68 -15.23
N HIS A 84 -5.82 11.58 -15.97
CA HIS A 84 -5.91 10.82 -17.22
C HIS A 84 -5.20 11.50 -18.41
N GLU A 85 -4.87 12.79 -18.28
CA GLU A 85 -4.13 13.56 -19.30
C GLU A 85 -2.61 13.55 -19.06
N PHE A 86 -2.14 13.07 -17.90
CA PHE A 86 -0.72 12.99 -17.63
C PHE A 86 -0.07 11.94 -18.53
N GLU A 87 0.96 12.37 -19.27
CA GLU A 87 1.84 11.43 -19.94
C GLU A 87 2.51 10.52 -18.91
N THR A 88 2.20 9.23 -18.97
CA THR A 88 2.84 8.20 -18.17
C THR A 88 4.29 8.07 -18.61
N LYS A 89 5.20 8.64 -17.82
CA LYS A 89 6.67 8.48 -17.99
C LYS A 89 7.19 7.17 -17.42
N ASP A 90 6.31 6.35 -16.84
CA ASP A 90 6.71 5.03 -16.38
C ASP A 90 6.99 4.14 -17.60
N ASN A 91 8.01 3.30 -17.52
CA ASN A 91 8.38 2.36 -18.56
C ASN A 91 8.99 2.94 -19.88
N ASP A 92 9.11 4.26 -20.04
CA ASP A 92 9.79 4.89 -21.20
C ASP A 92 11.22 4.36 -21.40
N ALA A 93 11.94 4.12 -20.30
CA ALA A 93 13.29 3.55 -20.31
C ALA A 93 13.36 2.09 -20.81
N ASN A 94 12.22 1.37 -20.79
CA ASN A 94 12.12 -0.05 -21.15
C ASN A 94 11.53 -0.27 -22.56
N LEU A 95 11.08 0.79 -23.26
CA LEU A 95 10.57 0.69 -24.63
C LEU A 95 11.62 0.13 -25.61
N GLY A 96 12.91 0.31 -25.32
CA GLY A 96 14.02 -0.27 -26.11
C GLY A 96 14.29 -1.75 -25.84
N ALA A 97 13.79 -2.33 -24.74
CA ALA A 97 14.09 -3.70 -24.32
C ALA A 97 13.28 -4.77 -25.08
N TYR A 98 12.30 -4.37 -25.89
CA TYR A 98 11.47 -5.26 -26.71
C TYR A 98 11.88 -5.30 -28.18
N LYS A 99 12.99 -4.67 -28.57
CA LYS A 99 13.61 -4.93 -29.87
C LYS A 99 14.47 -6.19 -29.74
N GLY A 100 13.95 -7.29 -30.28
CA GLY A 100 14.59 -8.62 -30.29
C GLY A 100 15.91 -8.66 -31.05
#